data_AF-A0A378C4N5-F1
#
_entry.id   AF-A0A378C4N5-F1
#
_cell.length_a   1.000
_cell.length_b   1.000
_cell.length_c   1.000
_cell.angle_alpha   90.00
_cell.angle_beta   90.00
_cell.angle_gamma   90.00
#
_symmetry.space_group_name_H-M   'P 1'
#
loop_
_entity.id
_entity.type
_entity.pdbx_description
1 polymer ?
#
loop_
_entity_poly.entity_id
_entity_poly.type
_entity_poly.pdbx_seq_one_letter_code
_entity_poly.pdbx_strand_id
1 'polypeptide(L)'
;MNAYLQLTSESAPMLLIPSKALIDSGSEQRVITVDNEGRFVPKIVQVFHESAGVTAIRSGLQEGEKVVASGLFLIDSEANIAGALERMRAQAPDAAASAAHAH
;
A
#
# COMPACT_ATOMS: atom_id res chain seq x y z
N MET A 1 -12.09 40.74 10.48
CA MET A 1 -12.87 40.04 9.43
C MET A 1 -11.97 38.96 8.90
N ASN A 2 -12.41 37.71 8.96
CA ASN A 2 -11.56 36.57 8.61
C ASN A 2 -12.01 36.03 7.25
N ALA A 3 -11.05 35.58 6.44
CA ALA A 3 -11.31 34.92 5.18
C ALA A 3 -10.63 33.54 5.19
N TYR A 4 -11.31 32.53 4.65
CA TYR A 4 -10.77 31.19 4.47
C TYR A 4 -10.29 31.05 3.03
N LEU A 5 -9.03 30.65 2.85
CA LEU A 5 -8.44 30.37 1.55
C LEU A 5 -8.12 28.87 1.47
N GLN A 6 -8.69 28.19 0.49
CA GLN A 6 -8.40 26.78 0.21
C GLN A 6 -7.56 26.70 -1.07
N LEU A 7 -6.40 26.05 -0.97
CA LEU A 7 -5.51 25.81 -2.11
C LEU A 7 -5.60 24.34 -2.50
N THR A 8 -5.55 24.08 -3.81
CA THR A 8 -5.46 22.74 -4.37
C THR A 8 -4.35 22.74 -5.40
N SER A 9 -3.48 21.74 -5.37
CA SER A 9 -2.36 21.57 -6.29
C SER A 9 -2.30 20.13 -6.75
N GLU A 10 -2.00 19.92 -8.02
CA GLU A 10 -1.80 18.59 -8.58
C GLU A 10 -0.35 18.13 -8.34
N SER A 11 -0.17 16.83 -8.19
CA SER A 11 1.14 16.18 -8.07
C SER A 11 1.45 15.37 -9.33
N ALA A 12 2.67 14.83 -9.44
CA ALA A 12 3.01 13.93 -10.52
C ALA A 12 2.06 12.70 -10.56
N PRO A 13 1.75 12.14 -11.74
CA PRO A 13 0.90 10.95 -11.85
C PRO A 13 1.46 9.76 -11.07
N MET A 14 0.61 9.12 -10.26
CA MET A 14 0.97 7.98 -9.41
C MET A 14 -0.21 7.02 -9.25
N LEU A 15 0.06 5.78 -8.81
CA LEU A 15 -1.00 4.85 -8.42
C LEU A 15 -1.69 5.37 -7.17
N LEU A 16 -3.02 5.46 -7.19
CA LEU A 16 -3.82 5.96 -6.09
C LEU A 16 -4.65 4.84 -5.48
N ILE A 17 -4.63 4.75 -4.15
CA ILE A 17 -5.51 3.86 -3.38
C ILE A 17 -6.26 4.67 -2.30
N PRO A 18 -7.41 4.20 -1.81
CA PRO A 18 -8.02 4.77 -0.61
C PRO A 18 -7.06 4.65 0.59
N SER A 19 -6.88 5.73 1.36
CA SER A 19 -5.96 5.71 2.53
C SER A 19 -6.33 4.66 3.56
N LYS A 20 -7.63 4.35 3.71
CA LYS A 20 -8.12 3.30 4.61
C LYS A 20 -7.71 1.88 4.23
N ALA A 21 -7.16 1.68 3.03
CA ALA A 21 -6.67 0.39 2.58
C ALA A 21 -5.18 0.16 2.87
N LEU A 22 -4.46 1.20 3.31
CA LEU A 22 -3.08 1.12 3.70
C LEU A 22 -2.97 0.65 5.16
N ILE A 23 -2.09 -0.31 5.39
CA ILE A 23 -1.66 -0.73 6.73
C ILE A 23 -0.25 -0.20 6.93
N ASP A 24 -0.08 0.70 7.88
CA ASP A 24 1.23 1.22 8.29
C ASP A 24 1.58 0.72 9.69
N SER A 25 2.62 -0.09 9.79
CA SER A 25 3.16 -0.61 11.05
C SER A 25 4.35 0.20 11.58
N GLY A 26 4.70 1.30 10.91
CA GLY A 26 5.92 2.10 11.15
C GLY A 26 7.18 1.46 10.56
N SER A 27 7.33 0.13 10.68
CA SER A 27 8.47 -0.61 10.11
C SER A 27 8.28 -1.01 8.65
N GLU A 28 7.03 -1.19 8.24
CA GLU A 28 6.65 -1.52 6.88
C GLU A 28 5.23 -1.00 6.58
N GLN A 29 5.02 -0.69 5.30
CA GLN A 29 3.74 -0.31 4.73
C GLN A 29 3.26 -1.42 3.79
N ARG A 30 2.02 -1.86 3.97
CA ARG A 30 1.44 -2.94 3.17
C ARG A 30 -0.03 -2.69 2.85
N VAL A 31 -0.52 -3.41 1.85
CA VAL A 31 -1.93 -3.49 1.49
C VAL A 31 -2.33 -4.95 1.36
N ILE A 32 -3.62 -5.22 1.48
CA ILE A 32 -4.18 -6.53 1.16
C ILE A 32 -4.82 -6.45 -0.24
N THR A 33 -4.27 -7.22 -1.17
CA THR A 33 -4.82 -7.37 -2.53
C THR A 33 -5.73 -8.58 -2.63
N VAL A 34 -6.59 -8.59 -3.64
CA VAL A 34 -7.45 -9.72 -3.99
C VAL A 34 -7.00 -10.26 -5.35
N ASP A 35 -6.52 -11.51 -5.37
CA ASP A 35 -6.13 -12.17 -6.61
C ASP A 35 -7.35 -12.54 -7.48
N ASN A 36 -7.10 -13.08 -8.67
CA ASN A 36 -8.16 -13.48 -9.61
C ASN A 36 -9.04 -14.63 -9.08
N GLU A 37 -8.57 -15.38 -8.08
CA GLU A 37 -9.29 -16.48 -7.44
C GLU A 37 -10.03 -16.01 -6.16
N GLY A 38 -9.96 -14.71 -5.84
CA GLY A 38 -10.61 -14.13 -4.66
C GLY A 38 -9.82 -14.28 -3.37
N ARG A 39 -8.55 -14.73 -3.43
CA ARG A 39 -7.71 -14.88 -2.24
C ARG A 39 -7.09 -13.55 -1.84
N PHE A 40 -7.00 -13.35 -0.53
CA PHE A 40 -6.36 -12.19 0.07
C PHE A 40 -4.84 -12.39 0.13
N VAL A 41 -4.10 -11.52 -0.56
CA VAL A 41 -2.64 -11.59 -0.63
C VAL A 41 -2.04 -10.28 -0.13
N PRO A 42 -1.28 -10.31 0.98
CA PRO A 42 -0.59 -9.12 1.47
C PRO A 42 0.55 -8.75 0.51
N LYS A 43 0.71 -7.46 0.22
CA LYS A 43 1.81 -6.92 -0.61
C LYS A 43 2.42 -5.71 0.07
N ILE A 44 3.75 -5.68 0.12
CA ILE A 44 4.52 -4.51 0.58
C ILE A 44 4.40 -3.40 -0.47
N VAL A 45 4.17 -2.18 -0.01
CA VAL A 45 4.09 -0.99 -0.86
C VAL A 45 5.00 0.11 -0.34
N GLN A 46 5.40 1.02 -1.23
CA GLN A 46 6.08 2.25 -0.84
C GLN A 46 5.14 3.43 -1.05
N VAL A 47 4.80 4.13 0.02
CA VAL A 47 3.97 5.34 -0.05
C VAL A 47 4.81 6.55 -0.46
N PHE A 48 4.20 7.45 -1.24
CA PHE A 48 4.77 8.75 -1.56
C PHE A 48 4.15 9.86 -0.71
N HIS A 49 2.84 10.02 -0.81
CA HIS A 49 2.11 11.06 -0.08
C HIS A 49 0.65 10.64 0.12
N GLU A 50 0.03 11.16 1.18
CA GLU A 50 -1.38 10.98 1.47
C GLU A 50 -2.04 12.35 1.57
N SER A 51 -3.17 12.53 0.90
CA SER A 51 -3.96 13.75 0.99
C SER A 51 -5.42 13.48 0.67
N ALA A 52 -6.33 14.20 1.32
CA ALA A 52 -7.78 14.12 1.09
C ALA A 52 -8.38 12.69 1.12
N GLY A 53 -7.80 11.78 1.91
CA GLY A 53 -8.28 10.39 2.05
C GLY A 53 -7.88 9.43 0.93
N VAL A 54 -6.95 9.86 0.06
CA VAL A 54 -6.28 9.01 -0.92
C VAL A 54 -4.76 9.02 -0.69
N THR A 55 -4.14 7.88 -0.98
CA THR A 55 -2.71 7.68 -0.81
C THR A 55 -2.06 7.34 -2.14
N ALA A 56 -1.01 8.06 -2.48
CA ALA A 56 -0.19 7.84 -3.66
C ALA A 56 0.90 6.80 -3.38
N ILE A 57 0.98 5.79 -4.24
CA ILE A 57 1.89 4.66 -4.14
C ILE A 57 3.02 4.83 -5.16
N ARG A 58 4.25 4.82 -4.65
CA ARG A 58 5.49 4.89 -5.44
C ARG A 58 5.80 3.56 -6.12
N SER A 59 5.63 2.44 -5.39
CA SER A 59 5.91 1.09 -5.90
C SER A 59 5.21 0.02 -5.06
N GLY A 60 5.16 -1.22 -5.58
CA GLY A 60 4.59 -2.40 -4.91
C GLY A 60 3.21 -2.82 -5.40
N LEU A 61 2.59 -2.02 -6.27
CA LEU A 61 1.31 -2.31 -6.91
C LEU A 61 1.37 -2.08 -8.42
N GLN A 62 0.40 -2.66 -9.12
CA GLN A 62 0.12 -2.45 -10.53
C GLN A 62 -1.29 -1.90 -10.72
N GLU A 63 -1.48 -1.17 -11.81
CA GLU A 63 -2.82 -0.70 -12.20
C GLU A 63 -3.76 -1.89 -12.44
N GLY A 64 -5.01 -1.77 -11.98
CA GLY A 64 -6.02 -2.83 -12.08
C GLY A 64 -6.01 -3.83 -10.92
N GLU A 65 -5.01 -3.81 -10.03
CA GLU A 65 -5.03 -4.64 -8.82
C GLU A 65 -6.15 -4.20 -7.86
N LYS A 66 -6.88 -5.19 -7.32
CA LYS A 66 -7.95 -4.94 -6.36
C LYS A 66 -7.39 -4.91 -4.96
N VAL A 67 -7.73 -3.86 -4.22
CA VAL A 67 -7.27 -3.62 -2.85
C VAL A 67 -8.47 -3.55 -1.90
N VAL A 68 -8.32 -4.15 -0.72
CA VAL A 68 -9.37 -4.19 0.31
C VAL A 68 -9.43 -2.86 1.06
N ALA A 69 -10.55 -2.14 0.94
CA ALA A 69 -10.76 -0.86 1.62
C ALA A 69 -11.68 -0.94 2.86
N SER A 70 -12.28 -2.10 3.15
CA SER A 70 -13.22 -2.30 4.26
C SER A 70 -13.05 -3.69 4.87
N GLY A 71 -13.18 -3.80 6.19
CA GLY A 71 -12.90 -5.05 6.92
C GLY A 71 -11.41 -5.41 7.03
N LEU A 72 -10.52 -4.46 6.71
CA LEU A 72 -9.08 -4.67 6.61
C LEU A 72 -8.45 -5.28 7.87
N PHE A 73 -8.87 -4.83 9.05
CA PHE A 73 -8.33 -5.32 10.33
C PHE A 73 -8.57 -6.82 10.54
N LEU A 74 -9.77 -7.31 10.25
CA LEU A 74 -10.10 -8.73 10.43
C LEU A 74 -9.34 -9.60 9.42
N ILE A 75 -9.25 -9.12 8.18
CA ILE A 75 -8.54 -9.82 7.10
C ILE A 75 -7.04 -9.85 7.38
N ASP A 76 -6.45 -8.74 7.83
CA ASP A 76 -5.03 -8.67 8.19
C ASP A 76 -4.72 -9.54 9.41
N SER A 77 -5.61 -9.56 10.41
CA SER A 77 -5.47 -10.41 11.60
C SER A 77 -5.46 -11.90 11.22
N GLU A 78 -6.39 -12.34 10.35
CA GLU A 78 -6.42 -13.72 9.86
C GLU A 78 -5.19 -14.05 9.00
N ALA A 79 -4.78 -13.14 8.12
CA ALA A 79 -3.59 -13.31 7.30
C ALA A 79 -2.31 -13.44 8.15
N ASN A 80 -2.23 -12.71 9.26
CA ASN A 80 -1.13 -12.81 10.22
C ASN A 80 -1.13 -14.16 10.93
N ILE A 81 -2.29 -14.61 11.43
CA ILE A 81 -2.44 -15.91 12.10
C ILE A 81 -2.14 -17.08 11.14
N ALA A 82 -2.57 -16.98 9.89
CA ALA A 82 -2.33 -17.98 8.85
C ALA A 82 -0.88 -17.98 8.31
N GLY A 83 0.02 -17.15 8.86
CA GLY A 83 1.42 -17.04 8.44
C GLY A 83 1.60 -16.47 7.02
N ALA A 84 0.58 -15.82 6.45
CA ALA A 84 0.66 -15.24 5.11
C ALA A 84 1.63 -14.05 5.06
N LEU A 85 1.71 -13.27 6.15
CA LEU A 85 2.66 -12.15 6.27
C LEU A 85 4.11 -12.64 6.34
N GLU A 86 4.37 -13.72 7.08
CA GLU A 86 5.71 -14.31 7.17
C GLU A 86 6.16 -14.85 5.80
N ARG A 87 5.27 -15.54 5.08
CA ARG A 87 5.53 -15.99 3.71
C ARG A 87 5.79 -14.84 2.75
N MET A 88 4.99 -13.77 2.83
CA MET A 88 5.20 -12.55 2.04
C MET A 88 6.60 -11.95 2.31
N ARG A 89 7.00 -11.82 3.58
CA ARG A 89 8.31 -11.28 3.95
C ARG A 89 9.46 -12.20 3.53
N ALA A 90 9.30 -13.51 3.63
CA ALA A 90 10.28 -14.49 3.18
C ALA A 90 10.44 -14.52 1.64
N GLN A 91 9.40 -14.13 0.90
CA GLN A 91 9.42 -13.99 -0.57
C GLN A 91 9.94 -12.63 -1.06
N ALA A 92 10.23 -11.69 -0.16
CA ALA A 92 10.78 -10.38 -0.49
C ALA A 92 12.32 -10.23 -0.32
N PRO A 93 13.21 -11.20 -0.64
CA PRO A 93 14.64 -11.00 -0.45
C PRO A 93 15.36 -10.22 -1.57
N ASP A 94 14.69 -9.63 -2.57
CA ASP A 94 15.40 -9.08 -3.75
C ASP A 94 14.88 -7.77 -4.36
N ALA A 95 14.27 -6.88 -3.55
CA ALA A 95 13.96 -5.50 -4.01
C ALA A 95 15.02 -4.47 -3.58
N ALA A 96 15.81 -4.77 -2.53
CA ALA A 96 16.84 -3.88 -2.02
C ALA A 96 18.21 -4.03 -2.74
N ALA A 97 18.48 -5.17 -3.39
CA ALA A 97 19.78 -5.43 -4.03
C ALA A 97 19.91 -4.83 -5.45
N SER A 98 18.80 -4.63 -6.18
CA SER A 98 18.85 -4.04 -7.53
C SER A 98 19.06 -2.53 -7.58
N ALA A 99 18.94 -1.81 -6.45
CA ALA A 99 19.23 -0.37 -6.39
C ALA A 99 20.72 -0.06 -6.13
N ALA A 100 21.53 -1.07 -5.75
CA ALA A 100 22.94 -0.89 -5.39
C ALA A 100 23.93 -1.19 -6.53
N HIS A 101 23.47 -1.64 -7.70
CA HIS A 101 24.30 -1.99 -8.87
C HIS A 101 24.19 -0.98 -10.03
N ALA A 102 24.04 0.31 -9.70
CA ALA A 102 24.14 1.40 -10.66
C ALA A 102 24.92 2.59 -10.07
N HIS A 103 26.21 2.38 -9.81
CA HIS A 103 27.22 3.43 -9.82
C HIS A 103 28.57 2.85 -10.24
#